data_AF-A0A5C6Z9M7-F1
#
_entry.id   AF-A0A5C6Z9M7-F1
#
_cell.length_a   1.000
_cell.length_b   1.000
_cell.length_c   1.000
_cell.angle_alpha   90.00
_cell.angle_beta   90.00
_cell.angle_gamma   90.00
#
_symmetry.space_group_name_H-M   'P 1'
#
loop_
_entity.id
_entity.type
_entity.pdbx_description
1 polymer ?
#
loop_
_entity_poly.entity_id
_entity_poly.type
_entity_poly.pdbx_seq_one_letter_code
_entity_poly.pdbx_strand_id
1 'polypeptide(L)' 'MTIDANLKFAGVEGESTHKDHKGEIDLLAWSWDVRQESTAAAAP' A
#
# COMPACT_ATOMS: atom_id res chain seq x y z
N MET A 1 -6.77 -15.44 -6.22
CA MET A 1 -5.59 -15.71 -5.37
C MET A 1 -5.54 -14.64 -4.30
N THR A 2 -5.40 -15.02 -3.04
CA THR A 2 -5.19 -14.10 -1.92
C THR A 2 -3.69 -13.90 -1.71
N ILE A 3 -3.32 -12.73 -1.19
CA ILE A 3 -1.95 -12.43 -0.74
C ILE A 3 -2.01 -12.03 0.73
N ASP A 4 -0.95 -12.32 1.46
CA ASP A 4 -0.73 -11.76 2.79
C ASP A 4 -0.08 -10.38 2.61
N ALA A 5 -0.69 -9.35 3.18
CA ALA A 5 -0.24 -7.97 3.05
C ALA A 5 -0.17 -7.29 4.42
N ASN A 6 0.94 -6.62 4.69
CA ASN A 6 1.21 -5.90 5.93
C ASN A 6 1.74 -4.49 5.64
N LEU A 7 1.43 -3.53 6.52
CA LEU A 7 1.86 -2.13 6.40
C LEU A 7 2.54 -1.71 7.69
N LYS A 8 3.76 -1.21 7.54
CA LYS A 8 4.56 -0.67 8.63
C LYS A 8 4.62 0.85 8.54
N PHE A 9 4.19 1.51 9.60
CA PHE A 9 4.47 2.93 9.82
C PHE A 9 5.45 3.09 10.97
N ALA A 10 6.46 3.94 10.80
CA ALA A 10 7.44 4.18 11.85
C ALA A 10 6.77 4.76 13.10
N GLY A 11 6.94 4.10 14.25
CA GLY A 11 6.38 4.53 15.53
C GLY A 11 4.90 4.15 15.77
N VAL A 12 4.27 3.40 14.84
CA VAL A 12 2.91 2.88 15.02
C VAL A 12 2.96 1.36 15.03
N GLU A 13 2.55 0.77 16.14
CA GLU A 13 2.44 -0.67 16.32
C GLU A 13 1.05 -1.15 15.86
N GLY A 14 1.02 -2.29 15.18
CA GLY A 14 -0.18 -3.05 14.83
C GLY A 14 -0.26 -4.37 15.59
N GLU A 15 -1.14 -5.25 15.12
CA GLU A 15 -1.49 -6.50 15.81
C GLU A 15 -1.10 -7.76 15.02
N SER A 16 -0.44 -7.60 13.86
CA SER A 16 -0.12 -8.74 13.02
C SER A 16 0.75 -9.75 13.77
N THR A 17 0.34 -11.01 13.69
CA THR A 17 1.10 -12.15 14.23
C THR A 17 1.92 -12.86 13.14
N HIS A 18 1.97 -12.32 11.93
CA HIS A 18 2.67 -12.94 10.82
C HIS A 18 4.17 -13.04 11.11
N LYS A 19 4.79 -14.19 10.81
CA LYS A 19 6.15 -14.53 11.27
C LYS A 19 7.21 -13.49 10.89
N ASP A 20 7.09 -12.90 9.70
CA ASP A 20 8.05 -11.93 9.15
C ASP A 20 7.59 -10.46 9.31
N HIS A 21 6.34 -10.23 9.76
CA HIS A 21 5.69 -8.91 9.81
C HIS A 21 5.02 -8.65 11.17
N LYS A 22 5.58 -9.24 12.25
CA LYS A 22 4.97 -9.16 13.58
C LYS A 22 4.95 -7.72 14.09
N GLY A 23 3.79 -7.29 14.61
CA GLY A 23 3.58 -5.93 15.09
C GLY A 23 3.32 -4.90 13.97
N GLU A 24 3.22 -5.33 12.71
CA GLU A 24 2.71 -4.48 11.62
C GLU A 24 1.18 -4.51 11.58
N ILE A 25 0.58 -3.68 10.74
CA ILE A 25 -0.88 -3.66 10.51
C ILE A 25 -1.22 -4.72 9.45
N ASP A 26 -2.22 -5.57 9.70
CA ASP A 26 -2.75 -6.49 8.69
C ASP A 26 -3.62 -5.73 7.67
N LEU A 27 -3.31 -5.84 6.37
CA LEU A 27 -4.10 -5.20 5.31
C LEU A 27 -5.11 -6.15 4.71
N LEU A 28 -6.38 -5.77 4.83
CA LEU A 28 -7.48 -6.47 4.20
C LEU A 28 -7.68 -6.05 2.75
N ALA A 29 -7.49 -4.75 2.45
CA ALA A 29 -7.56 -4.18 1.11
C ALA A 29 -6.87 -2.80 1.07
N TRP A 30 -6.35 -2.42 -0.10
CA TRP A 30 -5.82 -1.08 -0.34
C TRP A 30 -5.95 -0.70 -1.83
N SER A 31 -5.93 0.60 -2.10
CA SER A 31 -5.91 1.14 -3.45
C SER A 31 -5.08 2.41 -3.48
N TRP A 32 -4.34 2.62 -4.57
CA TRP A 32 -3.62 3.85 -4.87
C TRP A 32 -3.69 4.13 -6.37
N ASP A 33 -3.47 5.38 -6.76
CA ASP A 33 -3.51 5.84 -8.15
C ASP A 33 -2.48 6.97 -8.33
N VAL A 34 -1.93 7.10 -9.53
CA VAL A 34 -1.10 8.22 -9.98
C VAL A 34 -1.63 8.63 -11.34
N ARG A 35 -1.94 9.92 -11.49
CA ARG A 35 -2.50 10.47 -12.73
C ARG A 35 -1.53 11.46 -13.34
N GLN A 36 -1.42 11.40 -14.66
CA GLN A 36 -0.71 12.43 -15.41
C GLN A 36 -1.55 13.71 -15.41
N GLU A 37 -1.04 14.77 -14.80
CA GLU A 37 -1.73 16.06 -14.75
C GLU A 37 -1.63 16.82 -16.09
N SER A 38 -0.59 16.53 -16.88
CA SER A 38 -0.37 17.19 -18.16
C SER A 38 -1.27 16.62 -19.26
N THR A 39 -1.99 17.50 -19.96
CA THR A 39 -2.56 17.16 -21.26
C THR A 39 -1.47 17.39 -22.30
N ALA A 40 -0.84 16.34 -22.81
CA ALA A 40 0.02 16.51 -23.98
C ALA A 40 -0.91 16.89 -25.15
N ALA A 41 -1.02 18.19 -25.44
CA ALA A 41 -1.56 18.62 -26.70
C ALA A 41 -0.64 18.01 -27.76
N ALA A 42 -1.15 17.04 -28.52
CA ALA A 42 -0.46 16.53 -29.70
C ALA A 42 -0.16 17.75 -30.57
N ALA A 43 1.11 18.14 -30.63
CA ALA A 43 1.55 19.15 -31.58
C ALA A 43 1.25 18.61 -32.99
N PRO A 44 0.77 19.47 -33.91
CA PRO A 44 0.37 19.06 -35.26
C PRO A 44 1.52 18.41 -36.04
#